data_AF-A0A528KG92-F1
#
_entry.id   AF-A0A528KG92-F1
#
_cell.length_a   1.000
_cell.length_b   1.000
_cell.length_c   1.000
_cell.angle_alpha   90.00
_cell.angle_beta   90.00
_cell.angle_gamma   90.00
#
_symmetry.space_group_name_H-M   'P 1'
#
loop_
_entity.id
_entity.type
_entity.pdbx_description
1 polymer ?
#
loop_
_entity_poly.entity_id
_entity_poly.type
_entity_poly.pdbx_seq_one_letter_code
_entity_poly.pdbx_strand_id
1 'polypeptide(L)' 'MIGLGYVGLPLAVAIARAGFPVSGFDIEAQKVENLNNGQSYIEAVASTALAGQ' A
#
# COMPACT_ATOMS: atom_id res chain seq x y z
N MET A 1 0.73 -5.24 8.05
CA MET A 1 1.13 -6.01 6.85
C MET A 1 2.64 -6.05 6.77
N ILE A 2 3.23 -7.24 6.60
CA ILE A 2 4.67 -7.39 6.39
C ILE A 2 4.86 -7.87 4.94
N GLY A 3 5.54 -7.06 4.13
CA GLY A 3 5.66 -7.20 2.68
C GLY A 3 4.54 -6.46 1.94
N LEU A 4 4.92 -5.50 1.08
CA LEU A 4 4.04 -4.67 0.26
C LEU A 4 4.22 -4.99 -1.24
N GLY A 5 4.48 -6.25 -1.55
CA GLY A 5 4.54 -6.73 -2.92
C GLY A 5 3.17 -6.89 -3.59
N TYR A 6 3.13 -7.66 -4.67
CA TYR A 6 1.96 -7.88 -5.51
C TYR A 6 0.72 -8.41 -4.77
N VAL A 7 0.90 -9.17 -3.67
CA VAL A 7 -0.22 -9.70 -2.86
C VAL A 7 -0.47 -8.85 -1.61
N GLY A 8 0.61 -8.44 -0.93
CA GLY A 8 0.52 -7.76 0.36
C GLY A 8 -0.12 -6.38 0.26
N LEU A 9 0.24 -5.61 -0.78
CA LEU A 9 -0.27 -4.25 -0.95
C LEU A 9 -1.76 -4.22 -1.35
N PRO A 10 -2.26 -5.01 -2.33
CA PRO A 10 -3.71 -5.04 -2.60
C PRO A 10 -4.53 -5.49 -1.39
N LEU A 11 -4.01 -6.45 -0.62
CA LEU A 11 -4.69 -6.90 0.60
C LEU A 11 -4.68 -5.82 1.69
N ALA A 12 -3.57 -5.08 1.85
CA ALA A 12 -3.48 -3.95 2.78
C ALA A 12 -4.53 -2.88 2.45
N VAL A 13 -4.64 -2.52 1.17
CA VAL A 13 -5.61 -1.55 0.66
C VAL A 13 -7.04 -2.04 0.84
N ALA A 14 -7.31 -3.33 0.60
CA ALA A 14 -8.65 -3.90 0.81
C ALA A 14 -9.10 -3.79 2.28
N ILE A 15 -8.19 -4.08 3.22
CA ILE A 15 -8.46 -3.96 4.66
C ILE A 15 -8.66 -2.48 5.05
N ALA A 16 -7.81 -1.58 4.54
CA ALA A 16 -7.95 -0.15 4.79
C ALA A 16 -9.29 0.41 4.27
N ARG A 17 -9.71 0.01 3.06
CA ARG A 17 -11.01 0.37 2.48
C ARG A 17 -12.21 -0.19 3.25
N ALA A 18 -12.04 -1.30 3.96
CA ALA A 18 -13.05 -1.83 4.86
C ALA A 18 -13.15 -1.03 6.18
N GLY A 19 -12.36 0.04 6.35
CA GLY A 19 -12.43 0.95 7.50
C GLY A 19 -11.51 0.57 8.65
N PHE A 20 -10.63 -0.42 8.47
CA PHE A 20 -9.68 -0.83 9.51
C PHE A 20 -8.37 -0.05 9.39
N PRO A 21 -7.74 0.34 10.50
CA PRO A 21 -6.40 0.91 10.46
C PRO A 21 -5.39 -0.15 10.02
N VAL A 22 -4.53 0.19 9.06
CA VAL A 22 -3.51 -0.71 8.50
C VAL A 22 -2.16 -0.02 8.48
N SER A 23 -1.15 -0.66 9.08
CA SER A 23 0.26 -0.28 8.89
C SER A 23 0.95 -1.31 7.99
N GLY A 24 1.65 -0.84 6.96
CA GLY A 24 2.45 -1.65 6.05
C GLY A 24 3.95 -1.49 6.33
N PHE A 25 4.69 -2.59 6.29
CA PHE A 25 6.15 -2.61 6.42
C PHE A 25 6.75 -3.40 5.26
N ASP A 26 7.82 -2.89 4.67
CA ASP A 26 8.60 -3.57 3.65
C ASP A 26 10.10 -3.32 3.91
N ILE A 27 10.96 -4.23 3.44
CA ILE A 27 12.42 -4.11 3.59
C ILE A 27 12.99 -3.13 2.57
N GLU A 28 12.30 -2.92 1.44
CA GLU A 28 12.72 -2.02 0.39
C GLU A 28 12.21 -0.60 0.67
N ALA A 29 13.09 0.26 1.20
CA ALA A 29 12.75 1.64 1.58
C ALA A 29 12.09 2.44 0.45
N GLN A 30 12.57 2.30 -0.79
CA GLN A 30 12.02 3.00 -1.95
C GLN A 30 10.53 2.68 -2.19
N LYS A 31 10.10 1.45 -1.94
CA LYS A 31 8.70 1.05 -2.07
C LYS A 31 7.84 1.78 -1.05
N VAL A 32 8.30 1.81 0.20
CA VAL A 32 7.60 2.49 1.30
C VAL A 32 7.48 3.99 1.01
N GLU A 33 8.55 4.64 0.57
CA GLU A 33 8.55 6.06 0.19
C GLU A 33 7.57 6.36 -0.94
N ASN A 34 7.56 5.56 -2.00
CA ASN A 34 6.62 5.73 -3.11
C ASN A 34 5.17 5.65 -2.62
N LEU A 35 4.83 4.65 -1.79
CA LEU A 35 3.48 4.49 -1.27
C LEU A 35 3.05 5.64 -0.35
N ASN A 36 3.96 6.11 0.51
CA ASN A 36 3.71 7.25 1.38
C ASN A 36 3.50 8.55 0.57
N ASN A 37 4.13 8.66 -0.61
CA ASN A 37 3.89 9.74 -1.56
C ASN A 37 2.64 9.53 -2.43
N GLY A 38 1.82 8.52 -2.14
CA GLY A 38 0.61 8.19 -2.89
C GLY A 38 0.90 7.57 -4.26
N GLN A 39 2.11 7.09 -4.51
CA GLN A 39 2.52 6.47 -5.77
C GLN A 39 2.53 4.95 -5.64
N SER A 40 1.65 4.29 -6.39
CA SER A 40 1.69 2.84 -6.50
C SER A 40 2.73 2.42 -7.54
N TYR A 41 3.52 1.41 -7.19
CA TYR A 41 4.45 0.72 -8.10
C TYR A 41 3.90 -0.63 -8.57
N ILE A 42 2.68 -1.00 -8.17
CA ILE A 42 2.00 -2.21 -8.67
C ILE A 42 0.75 -1.83 -9.46
N GLU A 43 0.55 -2.50 -10.60
CA GLU A 43 -0.62 -2.24 -11.47
C GLU A 43 -1.95 -2.62 -10.80
N ALA A 44 -1.92 -3.62 -9.91
CA ALA A 44 -3.11 -4.09 -9.20
C ALA A 44 -3.68 -3.07 -8.19
N VAL A 45 -2.94 -2.01 -7.87
CA VAL A 45 -3.38 -0.94 -6.98
C VAL A 45 -3.16 0.38 -7.68
N ALA A 46 -4.24 1.10 -8.00
CA ALA A 46 -4.14 2.44 -8.53
C ALA A 46 -3.63 3.41 -7.45
N SER A 47 -2.78 4.37 -7.83
CA SER A 47 -2.30 5.44 -6.94
C SER A 47 -3.42 6.22 -6.24
N THR A 48 -4.59 6.34 -6.89
CA THR A 48 -5.79 6.95 -6.27
C THR A 48 -6.31 6.19 -5.06
N ALA A 49 -6.00 4.91 -4.92
CA ALA A 49 -6.33 4.12 -3.75
C ALA A 49 -5.45 4.45 -2.52
N LEU A 50 -4.33 5.15 -2.74
CA LEU A 50 -3.38 5.56 -1.70
C LEU A 50 -3.61 7.00 -1.22
N ALA A 51 -4.33 7.82 -2.01
CA ALA A 51 -4.55 9.25 -1.77
C ALA A 51 -5.57 9.57 -0.64
N GLY A 52 -5.66 8.72 0.37
CA GLY A 52 -6.67 8.78 1.44
C GLY A 52 -6.09 8.86 2.85
N GLN A 53 -4.87 9.39 3.02
CA GLN A 53 -4.28 9.69 4.33
C GLN A 53 -4.04 11.19 4.48
#